data_AF-A0A1S2RF74-F1
#
_entry.id   AF-A0A1S2RF74-F1
#
_cell.length_a   1.000
_cell.length_b   1.000
_cell.length_c   1.000
_cell.angle_alpha   90.00
_cell.angle_beta   90.00
_cell.angle_gamma   90.00
#
_symmetry.space_group_name_H-M   'P 1'
#
loop_
_entity.id
_entity.type
_entity.pdbx_description
1 polymer ?
#
loop_
_entity_poly.entity_id
_entity_poly.type
_entity_poly.pdbx_seq_one_letter_code
_entity_poly.pdbx_strand_id
1 'polypeptide(L)' 'MYFEHLLDAILGERQIFHIIECPVCGLEEIYYENSKTRRLIGRACCNCNFVQKFDF' A
#
# COMPACT_ATOMS: atom_id res chain seq x y z
N MET A 1 -8.10 -8.46 -9.03
CA MET A 1 -9.38 -8.47 -8.28
C MET A 1 -9.25 -8.90 -6.82
N TYR A 2 -8.35 -9.80 -6.41
CA TYR A 2 -8.18 -10.11 -4.97
C TYR A 2 -7.38 -9.07 -4.17
N PHE A 3 -6.34 -8.49 -4.80
CA PHE A 3 -5.41 -7.58 -4.13
C PHE A 3 -6.08 -6.26 -3.70
N GLU A 4 -6.92 -5.65 -4.53
CA GLU A 4 -7.63 -4.42 -4.17
C GLU A 4 -8.55 -4.59 -2.96
N HIS A 5 -9.25 -5.73 -2.85
CA HIS A 5 -10.05 -6.04 -1.67
C HIS A 5 -9.19 -6.20 -0.39
N LEU A 6 -7.99 -6.77 -0.51
CA LEU A 6 -7.04 -6.86 0.58
C LEU A 6 -6.56 -5.46 1.01
N LEU A 7 -6.28 -4.59 0.04
CA LEU A 7 -5.91 -3.20 0.32
C LEU A 7 -7.07 -2.42 0.97
N ASP A 8 -8.31 -2.61 0.51
CA ASP A 8 -9.49 -1.97 1.11
C ASP A 8 -9.69 -2.43 2.56
N ALA A 9 -9.50 -3.72 2.83
CA ALA A 9 -9.66 -4.30 4.16
C ALA A 9 -8.57 -3.82 5.15
N ILE A 10 -7.34 -3.61 4.69
CA ILE A 10 -6.20 -3.26 5.55
C ILE A 10 -5.98 -1.74 5.63
N LEU A 11 -5.95 -1.05 4.50
CA LEU A 11 -5.59 0.36 4.39
C LEU A 11 -6.81 1.29 4.27
N GLY A 12 -7.94 0.79 3.75
CA GLY A 12 -9.14 1.59 3.53
C GLY A 12 -8.94 2.68 2.46
N GLU A 13 -9.56 3.85 2.68
CA GLU A 13 -9.47 5.00 1.78
C GLU A 13 -8.02 5.50 1.64
N ARG A 14 -7.49 5.40 0.42
CA ARG A 14 -6.07 5.59 0.11
C ARG A 14 -5.87 6.29 -1.22
N GLN A 15 -4.73 6.94 -1.37
CA GLN A 15 -4.21 7.43 -2.65
C GLN A 15 -2.74 7.04 -2.79
N ILE A 16 -2.29 6.87 -4.02
CA ILE A 16 -0.90 6.56 -4.33
C ILE A 16 -0.04 7.77 -3.97
N PHE A 17 0.96 7.55 -3.12
CA PHE A 17 1.93 8.56 -2.71
C PHE A 17 3.24 8.40 -3.48
N HIS A 18 3.79 7.18 -3.48
CA HIS A 18 5.08 6.91 -4.11
C HIS A 18 5.19 5.46 -4.55
N ILE A 19 6.05 5.18 -5.53
CA ILE A 19 6.32 3.84 -6.04
C ILE A 19 7.83 3.61 -5.97
N ILE A 20 8.23 2.51 -5.33
CA ILE A 20 9.62 2.10 -5.17
C ILE A 20 9.79 0.62 -5.51
N GLU A 21 11.01 0.11 -5.40
CA GLU A 21 11.29 -1.32 -5.49
C GLU A 21 10.97 -2.03 -4.17
N CYS A 22 10.19 -3.10 -4.25
CA CYS A 22 9.78 -3.93 -3.14
C CYS A 22 11.00 -4.70 -2.59
N PRO A 23 11.34 -4.55 -1.30
CA PRO A 23 12.48 -5.25 -0.73
C PRO A 23 12.27 -6.78 -0.62
N VAL A 24 11.05 -7.26 -0.83
CA VAL A 24 10.70 -8.70 -0.75
C VAL A 24 10.91 -9.41 -2.09
N CYS A 25 10.51 -8.77 -3.20
CA CYS A 25 10.49 -9.42 -4.51
C CYS A 25 11.23 -8.66 -5.63
N GLY A 26 11.75 -7.46 -5.37
CA GLY A 26 12.47 -6.64 -6.35
C GLY A 26 11.59 -6.01 -7.44
N LEU A 27 10.26 -6.09 -7.30
CA LEU A 27 9.28 -5.50 -8.24
C LEU A 27 8.64 -4.25 -7.63
N GLU A 28 7.55 -3.74 -8.20
CA GLU A 28 6.94 -2.48 -7.74
C GLU A 28 6.24 -2.61 -6.37
N GLU A 29 6.60 -1.74 -5.43
CA GLU A 29 5.94 -1.50 -4.15
C GLU A 29 5.39 -0.08 -4.09
N ILE A 30 4.13 0.04 -3.72
CA ILE A 30 3.39 1.30 -3.69
C ILE A 30 3.18 1.73 -2.24
N TYR A 31 3.56 2.97 -1.94
CA TYR A 31 3.27 3.64 -0.70
C TYR A 31 1.97 4.43 -0.84
N TYR A 32 1.12 4.32 0.17
CA TYR A 32 -0.19 4.92 0.20
C TYR A 32 -0.29 5.96 1.32
N GLU A 33 -0.97 7.06 1.01
CA GLU A 33 -1.40 8.05 1.99
C GLU A 33 -2.93 8.13 2.07
N ASN A 34 -3.44 8.62 3.19
CA ASN A 34 -4.86 8.88 3.35
C ASN A 34 -5.28 10.07 2.47
N SER A 35 -6.36 9.90 1.71
CA SER A 35 -6.87 10.93 0.78
C SER A 35 -7.22 12.27 1.45
N LYS A 36 -7.61 12.25 2.73
CA LYS A 36 -8.07 13.42 3.48
C LYS A 36 -6.96 14.05 4.32
N THR A 37 -6.19 13.22 5.03
CA THR A 37 -5.18 13.71 5.98
C THR A 37 -3.78 13.84 5.40
N ARG A 38 -3.53 13.31 4.18
CA ARG A 38 -2.20 13.27 3.55
C ARG A 38 -1.13 12.57 4.41
N ARG A 39 -1.56 11.76 5.37
CA ARG A 39 -0.66 10.96 6.20
C ARG A 39 -0.39 9.65 5.50
N LEU A 40 0.87 9.22 5.53
CA LEU A 40 1.24 7.88 5.09
C LEU A 40 0.47 6.85 5.94
N ILE A 41 -0.16 5.88 5.30
CA ILE A 41 -1.01 4.87 5.98
C ILE A 41 -0.52 3.45 5.77
N GLY A 42 0.33 3.22 4.78
CA GLY A 42 0.87 1.90 4.53
C GLY A 42 1.58 1.79 3.20
N ARG A 43 1.96 0.56 2.89
CA ARG A 43 2.58 0.18 1.63
C ARG A 43 2.11 -1.20 1.20
N ALA A 44 2.18 -1.48 -0.10
CA ALA A 44 1.83 -2.78 -0.62
C ALA A 44 2.52 -3.10 -1.95
N CYS A 45 2.75 -4.39 -2.20
CA CYS A 45 3.24 -4.90 -3.46
C CYS A 45 2.25 -5.92 -4.03
N CYS A 46 1.71 -5.64 -5.22
CA CYS A 46 0.74 -6.53 -5.88
C CYS A 46 1.38 -7.82 -6.41
N ASN A 47 2.70 -7.83 -6.61
CA ASN A 47 3.42 -8.98 -7.17
C ASN A 47 3.63 -10.09 -6.14
N CYS A 48 3.99 -9.74 -4.90
CA CYS A 48 4.15 -10.72 -3.81
C CYS A 48 2.96 -10.73 -2.82
N ASN A 49 1.92 -9.96 -3.08
CA ASN A 49 0.75 -9.76 -2.21
C ASN A 49 1.09 -9.26 -0.80
N PHE A 50 2.24 -8.60 -0.64
CA PHE A 50 2.62 -7.99 0.63
C PHE A 50 1.80 -6.73 0.88
N VAL A 51 1.23 -6.59 2.07
CA VAL A 51 0.51 -5.39 2.51
C VAL A 51 0.92 -5.09 3.95
N GLN A 52 1.31 -3.85 4.21
CA GLN A 52 1.66 -3.37 5.54
C GLN A 52 0.95 -2.05 5.83
N LYS A 53 0.17 -2.03 6.90
CA LYS A 53 -0.36 -0.80 7.49
C LYS A 53 0.66 -0.17 8.42
N PHE A 54 0.72 1.15 8.44
CA PHE A 54 1.45 1.89 9.45
C PHE A 54 0.46 2.39 10.50
N ASP A 55 0.60 1.91 11.73
CA ASP A 55 -0.08 2.47 12.90
C ASP A 55 0.85 3.50 13.52
N PHE A 56 0.44 4.78 13.46
CA PHE A 56 1.12 5.93 14.07
C PHE A 56 0.39 6.37 15.33
#